data_AF-A0A2A4HY87-F1
#
_entry.id   AF-A0A2A4HY87-F1
#
_cell.length_a   1.000
_cell.length_b   1.000
_cell.length_c   1.000
_cell.angle_alpha   90.00
_cell.angle_beta   90.00
_cell.angle_gamma   90.00
#
_symmetry.space_group_name_H-M   'P 1'
#
loop_
_entity.id
_entity.type
_entity.pdbx_description
1 polymer ?
#
loop_
_entity_poly.entity_id
_entity_poly.type
_entity_poly.pdbx_seq_one_letter_code
_entity_poly.pdbx_strand_id
1 'polypeptide(L)'
;MGNEYRAKVFKSGNSVALRLPKALGFSEGDDVIVVPHDDGSFSLWRSEEGADVLLSLYGSVSEGFMADGHGDIEQMPRDWSAGDGDAAAA
;
A
#
# COMPACT_ATOMS: atom_id res chain seq x y z
N MET A 1 -21.41 -0.01 -6.20
CA MET A 1 -20.77 -0.81 -7.26
C MET A 1 -20.54 0.13 -8.42
N GLY A 2 -19.28 0.41 -8.78
CA GLY A 2 -18.95 1.36 -9.85
C GLY A 2 -19.25 0.79 -11.23
N ASN A 3 -19.19 1.65 -12.26
CA ASN A 3 -19.33 1.22 -13.65
C ASN A 3 -18.14 0.36 -14.06
N GLU A 4 -18.40 -0.82 -14.63
CA GLU A 4 -17.36 -1.66 -15.24
C GLU A 4 -17.06 -1.19 -16.66
N TYR A 5 -15.77 -1.04 -16.99
CA TYR A 5 -15.32 -0.65 -18.32
C TYR A 5 -14.53 -1.77 -18.98
N ARG A 6 -15.00 -2.24 -20.14
CA ARG A 6 -14.24 -3.18 -20.96
C ARG A 6 -13.18 -2.43 -21.77
N ALA A 7 -11.92 -2.63 -21.42
CA ALA A 7 -10.78 -2.02 -22.11
C ALA A 7 -9.99 -3.07 -22.92
N LYS A 8 -9.19 -2.59 -23.88
CA LYS A 8 -8.28 -3.43 -24.67
C LYS A 8 -6.84 -3.12 -24.30
N VAL A 9 -6.05 -4.18 -24.13
CA VAL A 9 -4.59 -4.12 -24.08
C VAL A 9 -4.05 -4.25 -25.51
N PHE A 10 -3.03 -3.48 -25.85
CA PHE A 10 -2.41 -3.50 -27.18
C PHE A 10 -0.90 -3.29 -27.10
N LYS A 11 -0.18 -3.65 -28.18
CA LYS A 11 1.28 -3.50 -28.26
C LYS A 11 1.66 -2.03 -28.41
N SER A 12 2.66 -1.60 -27.65
CA SER A 12 3.28 -0.26 -27.72
C SER A 12 4.80 -0.42 -27.69
N GLY A 13 5.42 -0.48 -28.87
CA GLY A 13 6.86 -0.79 -28.98
C GLY A 13 7.22 -2.16 -28.40
N ASN A 14 8.16 -2.18 -27.45
CA ASN A 14 8.53 -3.38 -26.68
C ASN A 14 7.66 -3.62 -25.44
N SER A 15 6.63 -2.79 -25.24
CA SER A 15 5.75 -2.80 -24.08
C SER A 15 4.29 -3.05 -24.50
N VAL A 16 3.39 -3.04 -23.53
CA VAL A 16 1.94 -3.04 -23.74
C VAL A 16 1.33 -1.78 -23.13
N ALA A 17 0.18 -1.38 -23.67
CA ALA A 17 -0.61 -0.27 -23.16
C ALA A 17 -2.07 -0.70 -22.98
N LEU A 18 -2.73 -0.13 -21.97
CA LEU A 18 -4.15 -0.29 -21.71
C LEU A 18 -4.88 0.96 -22.23
N ARG A 19 -5.91 0.77 -23.08
CA ARG A 19 -6.75 1.89 -23.49
C ARG A 19 -7.71 2.27 -22.35
N LEU A 20 -7.41 3.37 -21.66
CA LEU A 20 -8.30 3.93 -20.65
C LEU A 20 -9.47 4.70 -21.30
N PRO A 21 -10.73 4.43 -20.92
CA PRO A 21 -11.86 5.26 -21.32
C PRO A 21 -11.73 6.69 -20.82
N LYS A 22 -12.08 7.68 -21.65
CA LYS A 22 -12.07 9.11 -21.28
C LYS A 22 -12.91 9.42 -20.03
N ALA A 23 -13.96 8.65 -19.79
CA ALA A 23 -14.84 8.79 -18.62
C ALA A 23 -14.11 8.56 -17.28
N LEU A 24 -12.92 7.94 -17.29
CA LEU A 24 -12.08 7.78 -16.10
C LEU A 24 -11.25 9.03 -15.77
N GLY A 25 -11.22 10.04 -16.64
CA GLY A 25 -10.57 11.33 -16.35
C GLY A 25 -9.05 11.35 -16.43
N PHE A 26 -8.41 10.36 -17.04
CA PHE A 26 -6.98 10.38 -17.35
C PHE A 26 -6.70 11.19 -18.63
N SER A 27 -5.62 11.96 -18.60
CA SER A 27 -5.11 12.72 -19.74
C SER A 27 -3.83 12.08 -20.30
N GLU A 28 -3.50 12.42 -21.54
CA GLU A 28 -2.21 12.03 -22.11
C GLU A 28 -1.08 12.75 -21.37
N GLY A 29 -0.05 12.00 -20.99
CA GLY A 29 1.08 12.52 -20.21
C GLY A 29 0.91 12.40 -18.69
N ASP A 30 -0.24 11.93 -18.19
CA ASP A 30 -0.41 11.64 -16.76
C ASP A 30 0.58 10.56 -16.31
N ASP A 31 1.36 10.86 -15.27
CA ASP A 31 2.16 9.87 -14.57
C ASP A 31 1.28 9.06 -13.64
N VAL A 32 1.39 7.73 -13.72
CA VAL A 32 0.58 6.80 -12.93
C VAL A 32 1.45 5.80 -12.19
N ILE A 33 0.97 5.39 -11.01
CA ILE A 33 1.53 4.28 -10.25
C ILE A 33 0.67 3.05 -10.51
N VAL A 34 1.31 1.92 -10.79
CA VAL A 34 0.65 0.61 -10.97
C VAL A 34 1.22 -0.35 -9.95
N VAL A 35 0.36 -0.89 -9.08
CA VAL A 35 0.76 -1.84 -8.03
C VAL A 35 0.09 -3.19 -8.28
N PRO A 36 0.88 -4.26 -8.47
CA PRO A 36 0.34 -5.62 -8.62
C PRO A 36 -0.08 -6.19 -7.27
N HIS A 37 -1.07 -7.07 -7.30
CA HIS A 37 -1.55 -7.85 -6.15
C HIS A 37 -1.31 -9.35 -6.38
N ASP A 38 -1.29 -10.12 -5.29
CA ASP A 38 -1.01 -11.57 -5.34
C ASP A 38 -2.09 -12.39 -6.07
N ASP A 39 -3.31 -11.86 -6.16
CA ASP A 39 -4.43 -12.49 -6.88
C ASP A 39 -4.38 -12.25 -8.40
N GLY A 40 -3.35 -11.56 -8.89
CA GLY A 40 -3.17 -11.21 -10.30
C GLY A 40 -3.93 -9.96 -10.74
N SER A 41 -4.66 -9.30 -9.84
CA SER A 41 -5.22 -7.97 -10.10
C SER A 41 -4.14 -6.89 -9.89
N PHE A 42 -4.46 -5.65 -10.28
CA PHE A 42 -3.60 -4.49 -10.01
C PHE A 42 -4.44 -3.27 -9.70
N SER A 43 -3.89 -2.37 -8.89
CA SER A 43 -4.44 -1.03 -8.65
C SER A 43 -3.64 0.01 -9.43
N LEU A 44 -4.32 1.08 -9.85
CA LEU A 44 -3.72 2.20 -10.58
C LEU A 44 -4.26 3.53 -10.04
N TRP A 45 -3.38 4.51 -9.85
CA TRP A 45 -3.73 5.89 -9.49
C TRP A 45 -2.72 6.90 -10.07
N ARG A 46 -3.09 8.18 -10.12
CA ARG A 46 -2.19 9.27 -10.54
C ARG A 46 -1.08 9.47 -9.52
N SER A 47 0.16 9.67 -9.97
CA SER A 47 1.32 9.80 -9.08
C SER A 47 1.20 10.98 -8.10
N GLU A 48 0.59 12.08 -8.53
CA GLU A 48 0.32 13.27 -7.72
C GLU A 48 -0.72 13.04 -6.60
N GLU A 49 -1.55 12.01 -6.71
CA GLU A 49 -2.59 11.66 -5.74
C GLU A 49 -2.09 10.68 -4.66
N GLY A 50 -0.80 10.35 -4.64
CA GLY A 50 -0.27 9.32 -3.73
C GLY A 50 -0.55 9.62 -2.25
N ALA A 51 -0.46 10.89 -1.84
CA ALA A 51 -0.78 11.31 -0.48
C ALA A 51 -2.27 11.13 -0.16
N ASP A 52 -3.16 11.53 -1.07
CA ASP A 52 -4.61 11.42 -0.89
C ASP A 52 -5.08 9.95 -0.85
N VAL A 53 -4.47 9.09 -1.68
CA VAL A 53 -4.72 7.64 -1.64
C VAL A 53 -4.27 7.06 -0.29
N LEU A 54 -3.08 7.40 0.20
CA LEU A 54 -2.60 6.98 1.52
C LEU A 54 -3.53 7.46 2.65
N LEU A 55 -3.93 8.73 2.60
CA LEU A 55 -4.87 9.33 3.58
C LEU A 55 -6.25 8.65 3.52
N SER A 56 -6.74 8.26 2.35
CA SER A 56 -7.99 7.51 2.21
C SER A 56 -7.92 6.11 2.84
N LEU A 57 -6.77 5.44 2.75
CA LEU A 57 -6.53 4.16 3.42
C LEU A 57 -6.51 4.35 4.93
N TYR A 58 -5.86 5.41 5.42
CA TYR A 58 -5.88 5.74 6.84
C TYR A 58 -7.30 6.07 7.32
N GLY A 59 -8.11 6.77 6.50
CA GLY A 59 -9.52 7.04 6.78
C GLY A 59 -10.44 5.82 6.71
N SER A 60 -9.95 4.66 6.25
CA SER A 60 -10.70 3.40 6.27
C SER A 60 -10.63 2.66 7.61
N VAL A 61 -9.77 3.11 8.54
CA VAL A 61 -9.75 2.61 9.91
C VAL A 61 -10.99 3.12 10.67
N SER A 62 -11.52 2.32 11.60
CA SER A 62 -12.68 2.72 12.38
C SER A 62 -12.35 3.90 13.31
N GLU A 63 -13.37 4.69 13.70
CA GLU A 63 -13.22 5.84 14.61
C GLU A 63 -12.53 5.48 15.94
N GLY A 64 -12.68 4.22 16.40
CA GLY A 64 -12.04 3.70 17.62
C GLY A 64 -10.71 3.00 17.40
N PHE A 65 -10.21 2.90 16.16
CA PHE A 65 -8.92 2.27 15.88
C PHE A 65 -7.81 3.05 16.57
N MET A 66 -7.06 2.39 17.46
CA MET A 66 -5.98 2.99 18.24
C MET A 66 -6.42 4.13 19.18
N ALA A 67 -7.71 4.19 19.58
CA ALA A 67 -8.22 5.24 20.47
C ALA A 67 -7.47 5.34 21.81
N ASP A 68 -7.03 4.19 22.35
CA ASP A 68 -6.27 4.10 23.60
C ASP A 68 -4.74 4.05 23.40
N GLY A 69 -4.28 4.11 22.14
CA GLY A 69 -2.87 3.97 21.76
C GLY A 69 -2.28 2.57 22.02
N HIS A 70 -0.95 2.44 21.89
CA HIS A 70 -0.23 1.21 22.22
C HIS A 70 0.10 1.08 23.71
N GLY A 71 -0.08 2.16 24.49
CA GLY A 71 0.48 2.29 25.84
C GLY A 71 2.01 2.42 25.83
N ASP A 72 2.57 2.84 26.96
CA ASP A 72 4.02 2.86 27.15
C ASP A 72 4.51 1.45 27.46
N ILE A 73 5.53 1.00 26.71
CA ILE A 73 6.23 -0.25 27.00
C ILE A 73 7.45 0.10 27.85
N GLU A 74 7.27 0.05 29.18
CA GLU A 74 8.39 0.19 30.13
C GLU A 74 9.36 -0.97 29.92
N GLN A 75 10.57 -0.66 29.44
CA GLN A 75 11.64 -1.63 29.30
C GLN A 75 12.39 -1.73 30.63
N MET A 76 12.41 -2.91 31.24
CA MET A 76 13.23 -3.14 32.43
C MET A 76 14.72 -2.95 32.10
N PRO A 77 15.53 -2.44 33.03
CA PRO A 77 16.97 -2.40 32.87
C PRO A 77 17.51 -3.80 32.55
N ARG A 78 18.19 -3.95 31.42
CA ARG A 78 18.88 -5.19 31.05
C ARG A 78 19.97 -5.44 32.08
N ASP A 79 19.93 -6.59 32.74
CA ASP A 79 21.03 -7.06 33.57
C ASP A 79 22.17 -7.51 32.65
N TRP A 80 23.28 -6.77 32.68
CA TRP A 80 24.51 -7.05 31.93
C TRP A 80 25.55 -7.80 32.78
N SER A 81 25.23 -8.15 34.03
CA SER A 81 26.16 -8.81 34.96
C SER A 81 26.32 -10.31 34.70
N ALA A 82 25.31 -10.94 34.10
CA ALA A 82 25.45 -12.26 33.48
C ALA A 82 26.25 -12.10 32.19
N GLY A 83 27.58 -12.18 32.28
CA GLY A 83 28.43 -12.37 31.11
C GLY A 83 28.00 -13.62 30.32
N ASP A 84 28.26 -13.63 29.01
CA ASP A 84 27.89 -14.67 28.05
C ASP A 84 28.30 -16.10 28.47
N GLY A 85 27.50 -16.72 29.34
CA GLY A 85 27.73 -18.07 29.86
C GLY A 85 26.42 -18.67 30.35
N ASP A 86 25.99 -19.74 29.70
CA ASP A 86 24.87 -20.64 30.05
C ASP A 86 23.43 -20.17 29.78
N ALA A 87 23.15 -19.75 28.55
CA ALA A 87 21.87 -20.09 27.91
C ALA A 87 22.08 -21.22 26.89
N ALA A 88 22.61 -22.34 27.37
CA ALA A 88 22.56 -23.63 26.67
C ALA A 88 21.32 -24.41 27.16
N ALA A 89 20.43 -24.70 26.21
CA ALA A 89 19.46 -25.81 26.19
C ALA A 89 18.53 -26.04 27.39
N ALA A 90 17.24 -25.75 27.18
CA ALA A 90 16.11 -26.65 27.48
C ALA A 90 14.88 -26.23 26.67
#